data_AF-A0A7K0DME3-F1
#
_entry.id   AF-A0A7K0DME3-F1
#
_cell.length_a   1.000
_cell.length_b   1.000
_cell.length_c   1.000
_cell.angle_alpha   90.00
_cell.angle_beta   90.00
_cell.angle_gamma   90.00
#
_symmetry.space_group_name_H-M   'P 1'
#
loop_
_entity.id
_entity.type
_entity.pdbx_description
1 polymer ?
#
loop_
_entity_poly.entity_id
_entity_poly.type
_entity_poly.pdbx_seq_one_letter_code
_entity_poly.pdbx_strand_id
1 'polypeptide(L)'
;MSSALRHPLAYPVLTAGAALIVCLAWTPVADPEQLAMLVTVALIVLGYTGFRLAVAFGRFRPATSGGVRTEPAESRHPATTPGPPGSPAATGERVRQQHRLTSRSWLEYPVDGRTRWLPVYFDPALVTLPVSTIETFGGTVRIGPLRVYPAGRRRDSEPVGRLIDNPGRADPDGPARAVRSARLGRRLLLDAQHAIAAPFAGLLWIYVAGGGVGAYCGATVVAAAVAVWLPAIRGSDPS
;
A
#
# COMPACT_ATOMS: atom_id res chain seq x y z
N MET A 1 17.40 13.84 8.77
CA MET A 1 16.18 13.31 8.12
C MET A 1 15.00 13.66 9.00
N SER A 2 14.09 14.52 8.53
CA SER A 2 12.93 14.97 9.31
C SER A 2 12.06 13.78 9.74
N SER A 3 11.55 13.81 10.97
CA SER A 3 10.71 12.75 11.56
C SER A 3 9.48 12.42 10.70
N ALA A 4 8.98 13.39 9.92
CA ALA A 4 7.82 13.23 9.05
C ALA A 4 7.97 12.14 7.96
N LEU A 5 9.17 11.94 7.40
CA LEU A 5 9.40 10.91 6.37
C LEU A 5 9.49 9.48 6.93
N ARG A 6 9.48 9.29 8.25
CA ARG A 6 9.44 7.96 8.87
C ARG A 6 8.03 7.38 8.92
N HIS A 7 7.00 8.21 8.78
CA HIS A 7 5.63 7.72 8.81
C HIS A 7 5.35 6.86 7.56
N PRO A 8 4.80 5.64 7.69
CA PRO A 8 4.56 4.74 6.55
C PRO A 8 3.71 5.36 5.43
N LEU A 9 2.81 6.27 5.81
CA LEU A 9 1.92 7.00 4.90
C LEU A 9 2.52 8.29 4.32
N ALA A 10 3.70 8.74 4.74
CA ALA A 10 4.27 10.00 4.24
C ALA A 10 4.55 9.94 2.73
N TYR A 11 5.20 8.89 2.27
CA TYR A 11 5.51 8.70 0.86
C TYR A 11 4.29 8.61 -0.07
N PRO A 12 3.26 7.79 0.20
CA PRO A 12 2.06 7.77 -0.65
C PRO A 12 1.32 9.10 -0.66
N VAL A 13 1.30 9.85 0.45
CA VAL A 13 0.70 11.18 0.50
C VAL A 13 1.51 12.19 -0.32
N LEU A 14 2.84 12.17 -0.22
CA LEU A 14 3.72 13.05 -0.99
C LEU A 14 3.60 12.81 -2.50
N THR A 15 3.55 11.55 -2.93
CA THR A 15 3.38 11.22 -4.36
C THR A 15 1.99 11.59 -4.88
N ALA A 16 0.95 11.47 -4.05
CA ALA A 16 -0.39 11.98 -4.39
C ALA A 16 -0.38 13.51 -4.55
N GLY A 17 0.21 14.23 -3.59
CA GLY A 17 0.36 15.69 -3.67
C GLY A 17 1.16 16.12 -4.90
N ALA A 18 2.26 15.43 -5.22
CA ALA A 18 3.05 15.69 -6.42
C ALA A 18 2.23 15.50 -7.71
N ALA A 19 1.42 14.43 -7.81
CA ALA A 19 0.55 14.21 -8.96
C ALA A 19 -0.49 15.33 -9.12
N LEU A 20 -1.04 15.85 -8.03
CA LEU A 20 -1.98 16.97 -8.06
C LEU A 20 -1.30 18.28 -8.47
N ILE A 21 -0.11 18.57 -7.94
CA ILE A 21 0.69 19.72 -8.34
C ILE A 21 1.01 19.67 -9.83
N VAL A 22 1.36 18.50 -10.36
CA VAL A 22 1.57 18.30 -11.81
C VAL A 22 0.30 18.63 -12.58
N CYS A 23 -0.88 18.16 -12.15
CA CYS A 23 -2.14 18.51 -12.81
C CYS A 23 -2.39 20.02 -12.80
N LEU A 24 -2.19 20.67 -11.65
CA LEU A 24 -2.36 22.13 -11.50
C LEU A 24 -1.40 22.93 -12.38
N ALA A 25 -0.14 22.49 -12.51
CA ALA A 25 0.87 23.18 -13.30
C ALA A 25 0.53 23.26 -14.80
N TRP A 26 -0.25 22.31 -15.33
CA TRP A 26 -0.69 22.30 -16.73
C TRP A 26 -2.00 23.06 -16.97
N THR A 27 -2.72 23.48 -15.93
CA THR A 27 -3.99 24.21 -16.08
C THR A 27 -3.90 25.54 -16.85
N PRO A 28 -2.84 26.36 -16.74
CA PRO A 28 -2.80 27.66 -17.43
C PRO A 28 -2.71 27.56 -18.95
N VAL A 29 -2.28 26.41 -19.47
CA VAL A 29 -2.07 26.16 -20.91
C VAL A 29 -3.07 25.16 -21.48
N ALA A 30 -3.99 24.66 -20.66
CA ALA A 30 -4.97 23.65 -21.05
C ALA A 30 -6.17 24.29 -21.75
N ASP A 31 -6.57 23.73 -22.89
CA ASP A 31 -7.89 23.99 -23.47
C ASP A 31 -9.01 23.35 -22.59
N PRO A 32 -10.30 23.63 -22.85
CA PRO A 32 -11.39 23.12 -22.01
C PRO A 32 -11.45 21.58 -21.91
N GLU A 33 -11.08 20.85 -22.97
CA GLU A 33 -11.07 19.38 -22.97
C GLU A 33 -9.92 18.86 -22.11
N GLN A 34 -8.72 19.42 -22.29
CA GLN A 34 -7.54 19.11 -21.48
C GLN A 34 -7.78 19.46 -20.00
N LEU A 35 -8.44 20.58 -19.71
CA LEU A 35 -8.79 20.98 -18.36
C LEU A 35 -9.73 19.97 -17.71
N ALA A 36 -10.78 19.54 -18.42
CA ALA A 36 -11.70 18.51 -17.93
C ALA A 36 -10.97 17.19 -17.63
N MET A 37 -9.99 16.82 -18.44
CA MET A 37 -9.14 15.66 -18.22
C MET A 37 -8.23 15.81 -17.00
N LEU A 38 -7.57 16.95 -16.82
CA LEU A 38 -6.75 17.24 -15.65
C LEU A 38 -7.58 17.18 -14.36
N VAL A 39 -8.79 17.73 -14.38
CA VAL A 39 -9.75 17.65 -13.26
C VAL A 39 -10.14 16.20 -13.00
N THR A 40 -10.45 15.42 -14.04
CA THR A 40 -10.79 14.01 -13.91
C THR A 40 -9.65 13.21 -13.26
N VAL A 41 -8.42 13.39 -13.72
CA VAL A 41 -7.24 12.74 -13.14
C VAL A 41 -7.05 13.17 -11.67
N ALA A 42 -7.18 14.46 -11.37
CA ALA A 42 -7.07 14.97 -10.01
C ALA A 42 -8.12 14.35 -9.07
N LEU A 43 -9.38 14.21 -9.53
CA LEU A 43 -10.45 13.55 -8.79
C LEU A 43 -10.18 12.06 -8.56
N ILE A 44 -9.64 11.35 -9.55
CA ILE A 44 -9.23 9.95 -9.40
C ILE A 44 -8.12 9.83 -8.35
N VAL A 45 -7.11 10.70 -8.43
CA VAL A 45 -5.99 10.73 -7.47
C VAL A 45 -6.49 11.00 -6.06
N LEU A 46 -7.32 12.02 -5.87
CA LEU A 46 -7.91 12.38 -4.58
C LEU A 46 -8.81 11.27 -4.04
N GLY A 47 -9.76 10.80 -4.85
CA GLY A 47 -10.74 9.79 -4.45
C GLY A 47 -10.07 8.46 -4.08
N TYR A 48 -9.16 7.97 -4.91
CA TYR A 48 -8.45 6.73 -4.61
C TYR A 48 -7.50 6.90 -3.42
N THR A 49 -6.78 8.01 -3.31
CA THR A 49 -5.92 8.29 -2.15
C THR A 49 -6.75 8.34 -0.87
N GLY A 50 -7.87 9.07 -0.86
CA GLY A 50 -8.78 9.15 0.27
C GLY A 50 -9.34 7.79 0.68
N PHE A 51 -9.80 6.99 -0.29
CA PHE A 51 -10.24 5.61 -0.04
C PHE A 51 -9.14 4.75 0.59
N ARG A 52 -7.91 4.83 0.06
CA ARG A 52 -6.76 4.06 0.53
C ARG A 52 -6.33 4.45 1.94
N LEU A 53 -6.34 5.74 2.25
CA LEU A 53 -6.09 6.24 3.60
C LEU A 53 -7.22 5.81 4.56
N ALA A 54 -8.48 5.84 4.14
CA ALA A 54 -9.59 5.38 4.96
C ALA A 54 -9.48 3.88 5.31
N VAL A 55 -9.02 3.04 4.37
CA VAL A 55 -8.66 1.64 4.64
C VAL A 55 -7.50 1.55 5.63
N ALA A 56 -6.43 2.33 5.44
CA ALA A 56 -5.26 2.33 6.32
C ALA A 56 -5.60 2.71 7.77
N PHE A 57 -6.57 3.61 7.96
CA PHE A 57 -7.06 4.03 9.26
C PHE A 57 -8.18 3.14 9.83
N GLY A 58 -8.55 2.05 9.14
CA GLY A 58 -9.56 1.10 9.60
C GLY A 58 -11.01 1.61 9.51
N ARG A 59 -11.27 2.70 8.78
CA ARG A 59 -12.63 3.25 8.60
C ARG A 59 -13.52 2.36 7.74
N PHE A 60 -12.90 1.56 6.87
CA PHE A 60 -13.58 0.52 6.11
C PHE A 60 -13.08 -0.84 6.56
N ARG A 61 -13.95 -1.62 7.23
CA ARG A 61 -13.73 -3.04 7.44
C ARG A 61 -14.13 -3.74 6.15
N PRO A 62 -13.21 -4.34 5.39
CA PRO A 62 -13.63 -5.22 4.31
C PRO A 62 -14.44 -6.34 4.95
N ALA A 63 -15.67 -6.55 4.47
CA ALA A 63 -16.51 -7.65 4.93
C ALA A 63 -15.65 -8.92 4.99
N THR A 64 -15.56 -9.50 6.19
CA THR A 64 -14.97 -10.80 6.43
C THR A 64 -15.64 -11.76 5.45
N SER A 65 -14.91 -12.26 4.47
CA SER A 65 -15.39 -13.36 3.62
C SER A 65 -15.59 -14.57 4.53
N GLY A 66 -16.85 -14.99 4.67
CA GLY A 66 -17.24 -16.27 5.23
C GLY A 66 -17.44 -16.29 6.73
N GLY A 67 -18.66 -15.98 7.17
CA GLY A 67 -19.18 -16.63 8.37
C GLY A 67 -19.25 -18.14 8.09
N VAL A 68 -18.36 -18.90 8.70
CA VAL A 68 -18.62 -20.32 8.91
C VAL A 68 -19.72 -20.37 9.96
N ARG A 69 -20.93 -20.77 9.52
CA ARG A 69 -21.98 -21.25 10.41
C ARG A 69 -21.35 -22.41 11.19
N THR A 70 -21.01 -22.19 12.45
CA THR A 70 -20.70 -23.24 13.39
C THR A 70 -21.98 -24.05 13.58
N GLU A 71 -21.98 -25.28 13.07
CA GLU A 71 -22.90 -26.29 13.58
C GLU A 71 -22.62 -26.52 15.07
N PRO A 72 -23.65 -26.72 15.90
CA PRO A 72 -23.49 -26.94 17.33
C PRO A 72 -22.94 -28.35 17.57
N ALA A 73 -21.63 -28.48 17.68
CA ALA A 73 -21.01 -29.66 18.29
C ALA A 73 -21.12 -29.54 19.80
N GLU A 74 -22.21 -30.10 20.31
CA GLU A 74 -22.47 -30.37 21.72
C GLU A 74 -21.46 -31.38 22.27
N SER A 75 -20.55 -30.94 23.16
CA SER A 75 -20.01 -31.76 24.25
C SER A 75 -19.17 -30.93 25.25
N ARG A 76 -19.72 -30.77 26.47
CA ARG A 76 -19.17 -30.49 27.84
C ARG A 76 -17.62 -30.42 27.99
N HIS A 77 -16.95 -29.64 28.85
CA HIS A 77 -17.13 -28.86 30.11
C HIS A 77 -15.73 -28.22 30.45
N PRO A 78 -15.48 -27.47 31.56
CA PRO A 78 -16.17 -26.35 32.22
C PRO A 78 -15.31 -25.04 32.22
N ALA A 79 -15.85 -24.00 32.87
CA ALA A 79 -15.46 -22.59 32.82
C ALA A 79 -14.05 -22.21 33.29
N THR A 80 -13.44 -21.25 32.57
CA THR A 80 -12.53 -20.25 33.14
C THR A 80 -12.71 -18.90 32.42
N THR A 81 -13.30 -17.95 33.15
CA THR A 81 -13.16 -16.48 33.05
C THR A 81 -13.58 -15.75 31.76
N PRO A 82 -14.41 -14.69 31.85
CA PRO A 82 -14.71 -13.81 30.72
C PRO A 82 -13.49 -12.94 30.39
N GLY A 83 -12.80 -13.23 29.28
CA GLY A 83 -11.84 -12.30 28.67
C GLY A 83 -12.56 -11.15 27.96
N PRO A 84 -12.03 -9.90 27.98
CA PRO A 84 -12.67 -8.76 27.32
C PRO A 84 -12.69 -8.95 25.79
N PRO A 85 -13.53 -8.19 25.06
CA PRO A 85 -13.64 -8.29 23.60
C PRO A 85 -12.39 -7.69 22.93
N GLY A 86 -11.37 -8.51 22.71
CA GLY A 86 -10.24 -8.28 21.83
C GLY A 86 -10.00 -9.54 21.01
N SER A 87 -9.82 -9.44 19.70
CA SER A 87 -9.45 -10.61 18.89
C SER A 87 -8.17 -11.25 19.45
N PRO A 88 -8.08 -12.60 19.51
CA PRO A 88 -6.93 -13.26 20.09
C PRO A 88 -5.65 -12.84 19.37
N ALA A 89 -4.62 -12.57 20.17
CA ALA A 89 -3.31 -12.21 19.66
C ALA A 89 -2.74 -13.41 18.88
N ALA A 90 -2.38 -13.20 17.61
CA ALA A 90 -1.89 -14.26 16.73
C ALA A 90 -0.41 -14.04 16.44
N THR A 91 0.41 -15.09 16.48
CA THR A 91 1.81 -15.00 16.06
C THR A 91 1.89 -14.92 14.54
N GLY A 92 2.51 -13.86 14.01
CA GLY A 92 2.64 -13.68 12.57
C GLY A 92 3.99 -13.11 12.18
N GLU A 93 4.22 -13.08 10.88
CA GLU A 93 5.46 -12.61 10.30
C GLU A 93 5.23 -11.70 9.11
N ARG A 94 6.27 -10.93 8.78
CA ARG A 94 6.25 -10.09 7.58
C ARG A 94 6.87 -10.88 6.44
N VAL A 95 6.10 -11.01 5.37
CA VAL A 95 6.53 -11.59 4.10
C VAL A 95 6.57 -10.48 3.05
N ARG A 96 7.64 -10.43 2.27
CA ARG A 96 7.72 -9.54 1.10
C ARG A 96 7.33 -10.31 -0.15
N GLN A 97 6.34 -9.79 -0.86
CA GLN A 97 5.92 -10.30 -2.16
C GLN A 97 6.60 -9.52 -3.28
N GLN A 98 7.18 -10.21 -4.25
CA GLN A 98 7.63 -9.66 -5.53
C GLN A 98 6.81 -10.25 -6.68
N HIS A 99 6.16 -9.37 -7.45
CA HIS A 99 5.38 -9.75 -8.63
C HIS A 99 5.57 -8.71 -9.74
N ARG A 100 6.19 -9.12 -10.86
CA ARG A 100 6.57 -8.24 -11.98
C ARG A 100 7.42 -7.06 -11.47
N LEU A 101 7.05 -5.82 -11.83
CA LEU A 101 7.72 -4.58 -11.41
C LEU A 101 7.25 -4.08 -10.04
N THR A 102 6.49 -4.88 -9.29
CA THR A 102 5.92 -4.46 -8.01
C THR A 102 6.40 -5.35 -6.87
N SER A 103 6.72 -4.70 -5.76
CA SER A 103 7.09 -5.34 -4.50
C SER A 103 6.16 -4.80 -3.41
N ARG A 104 5.68 -5.67 -2.51
CA ARG A 104 4.77 -5.30 -1.42
C ARG A 104 5.09 -6.06 -0.15
N SER A 105 4.88 -5.40 0.99
CA SER A 105 4.89 -6.05 2.30
C SER A 105 3.53 -6.65 2.61
N TRP A 106 3.55 -7.86 3.14
CA TRP A 106 2.41 -8.60 3.65
C TRP A 106 2.68 -9.02 5.09
N LEU A 107 1.63 -9.07 5.90
CA LEU A 107 1.63 -9.80 7.16
C LEU A 107 0.93 -11.13 6.93
N GLU A 108 1.64 -12.19 7.26
CA GLU A 108 1.14 -13.55 7.34
C GLU A 108 0.84 -13.87 8.81
N TYR A 109 -0.38 -14.34 9.09
CA TYR A 109 -0.73 -14.79 10.44
C TYR A 109 -1.87 -15.82 10.43
N PRO A 110 -1.81 -16.83 11.31
CA PRO A 110 -2.87 -17.80 11.46
C PRO A 110 -4.07 -17.17 12.19
N VAL A 111 -5.27 -17.43 11.69
CA VAL A 111 -6.55 -17.08 12.32
C VAL A 111 -7.49 -18.25 12.14
N ASP A 112 -8.00 -18.81 13.23
CA ASP A 112 -8.95 -19.92 13.24
C ASP A 112 -8.48 -21.12 12.39
N GLY A 113 -7.19 -21.47 12.52
CA GLY A 113 -6.57 -22.58 11.77
C GLY A 113 -6.32 -22.30 10.28
N ARG A 114 -6.54 -21.06 9.80
CA ARG A 114 -6.27 -20.65 8.41
C ARG A 114 -5.24 -19.53 8.37
N THR A 115 -4.31 -19.59 7.43
CA THR A 115 -3.38 -18.49 7.15
C THR A 115 -4.13 -17.31 6.52
N ARG A 116 -3.98 -16.12 7.10
CA ARG A 116 -4.51 -14.87 6.56
C ARG A 116 -3.36 -13.97 6.13
N TRP A 117 -3.61 -13.27 5.03
CA TRP A 117 -2.64 -12.40 4.37
C TRP A 117 -3.14 -10.97 4.37
N LEU A 118 -2.42 -10.05 4.99
CA LEU A 118 -2.78 -8.63 5.03
C LEU A 118 -1.70 -7.78 4.34
N PRO A 119 -2.00 -7.11 3.22
CA PRO A 119 -1.04 -6.19 2.62
C PRO A 119 -0.89 -4.96 3.53
N VAL A 120 0.33 -4.47 3.70
CA VAL A 120 0.64 -3.34 4.59
C VAL A 120 1.55 -2.33 3.91
N TYR A 121 1.42 -1.05 4.29
CA TYR A 121 2.34 -0.02 3.82
C TYR A 121 3.74 -0.27 4.38
N PHE A 122 4.75 -0.04 3.54
CA PHE A 122 6.14 -0.17 3.95
C PHE A 122 6.46 0.76 5.13
N ASP A 123 6.94 0.14 6.20
CA ASP A 123 7.58 0.79 7.34
C ASP A 123 9.00 0.20 7.46
N PRO A 124 10.06 1.02 7.56
CA PRO A 124 11.42 0.53 7.75
C PRO A 124 11.58 -0.44 8.94
N ALA A 125 10.77 -0.28 10.00
CA ALA A 125 10.78 -1.17 11.16
C ALA A 125 10.35 -2.61 10.82
N LEU A 126 9.57 -2.80 9.75
CA LEU A 126 9.14 -4.13 9.29
C LEU A 126 10.32 -4.94 8.72
N VAL A 127 11.35 -4.29 8.16
CA VAL A 127 12.51 -4.97 7.56
C VAL A 127 13.29 -5.78 8.59
N THR A 128 13.30 -5.33 9.84
CA THR A 128 14.01 -5.98 10.96
C THR A 128 13.09 -6.78 11.85
N LEU A 129 11.80 -6.88 11.51
CA LEU A 129 10.80 -7.47 12.37
C LEU A 129 10.92 -9.01 12.37
N PRO A 130 11.21 -9.64 13.52
CA PRO A 130 11.12 -11.10 13.65
C PRO A 130 9.65 -11.53 13.71
N VAL A 131 9.42 -12.85 13.68
CA VAL A 131 8.13 -13.45 14.03
C VAL A 131 7.66 -12.87 15.36
N SER A 132 6.44 -12.32 15.38
CA SER A 132 5.96 -11.50 16.49
C SER A 132 4.46 -11.58 16.67
N THR A 133 3.99 -11.24 17.87
CA THR A 133 2.57 -11.22 18.19
C THR A 133 1.86 -10.05 17.50
N ILE A 134 0.81 -10.38 16.77
CA ILE A 134 -0.05 -9.46 16.03
C ILE A 134 -1.36 -9.29 16.79
N GLU A 135 -1.63 -8.04 17.17
CA GLU A 135 -2.86 -7.63 17.81
C GLU A 135 -3.72 -6.86 16.80
N THR A 136 -4.95 -7.31 16.59
CA THR A 136 -5.90 -6.62 15.72
C THR A 136 -7.00 -6.01 16.57
N PHE A 137 -7.05 -4.67 16.62
CA PHE A 137 -8.04 -3.93 17.40
C PHE A 137 -8.73 -2.89 16.54
N GLY A 138 -10.07 -2.96 16.45
CA GLY A 138 -10.87 -1.90 15.82
C GLY A 138 -10.55 -1.62 14.34
N GLY A 139 -9.96 -2.58 13.61
CA GLY A 139 -9.49 -2.38 12.22
C GLY A 139 -8.06 -1.84 12.11
N THR A 140 -7.38 -1.65 13.24
CA THR A 140 -5.94 -1.37 13.30
C THR A 140 -5.16 -2.63 13.65
N VAL A 141 -3.97 -2.77 13.08
CA VAL A 141 -3.07 -3.88 13.36
C VAL A 141 -1.83 -3.34 14.07
N ARG A 142 -1.45 -3.99 15.17
CA ARG A 142 -0.28 -3.65 15.95
C ARG A 142 0.63 -4.86 16.12
N ILE A 143 1.91 -4.58 16.16
CA ILE A 143 2.97 -5.55 16.45
C ILE A 143 3.79 -4.95 17.59
N GLY A 144 3.48 -5.35 18.82
CA GLY A 144 3.95 -4.67 20.02
C GLY A 144 3.65 -3.16 19.97
N PRO A 145 4.67 -2.27 20.07
CA PRO A 145 4.45 -0.83 20.00
C PRO A 145 4.17 -0.33 18.57
N LEU A 146 4.54 -1.09 17.53
CA LEU A 146 4.45 -0.66 16.13
C LEU A 146 3.01 -0.73 15.63
N ARG A 147 2.47 0.40 15.18
CA ARG A 147 1.20 0.43 14.44
C ARG A 147 1.47 0.17 12.96
N VAL A 148 0.83 -0.86 12.43
CA VAL A 148 0.92 -1.21 11.01
C VAL A 148 -0.33 -0.71 10.28
N TYR A 149 -0.11 -0.13 9.10
CA TYR A 149 -1.16 0.45 8.27
C TYR A 149 -1.52 -0.51 7.12
N PRO A 150 -2.74 -1.04 7.07
CA PRO A 150 -3.19 -1.86 5.95
C PRO A 150 -3.11 -1.11 4.62
N ALA A 151 -2.48 -1.75 3.64
CA ALA A 151 -2.45 -1.32 2.24
C ALA A 151 -3.50 -2.07 1.41
N GLY A 152 -4.61 -2.52 2.00
CA GLY A 152 -5.68 -3.17 1.27
C GLY A 152 -6.47 -4.17 2.09
N ARG A 153 -7.28 -4.96 1.40
CA ARG A 153 -8.13 -5.99 1.99
C ARG A 153 -7.31 -7.22 2.38
N ARG A 154 -7.63 -7.77 3.55
CA ARG A 154 -7.16 -9.09 4.01
C ARG A 154 -7.61 -10.19 3.05
N ARG A 155 -6.72 -11.14 2.78
CA ARG A 155 -6.93 -12.27 1.89
C ARG A 155 -6.79 -13.60 2.63
N ASP A 156 -7.44 -14.60 2.05
CA ASP A 156 -7.52 -15.96 2.57
C ASP A 156 -6.66 -16.92 1.73
N SER A 157 -6.05 -16.38 0.68
CA SER A 157 -5.16 -17.07 -0.23
C SER A 157 -3.82 -16.34 -0.29
N GLU A 158 -2.78 -17.11 -0.51
CA GLU A 158 -1.42 -16.61 -0.71
C GLU A 158 -1.36 -15.58 -1.85
N PRO A 159 -0.62 -14.47 -1.68
CA PRO A 159 -0.46 -13.49 -2.75
C PRO A 159 0.40 -14.03 -3.89
N VAL A 160 -0.05 -13.82 -5.13
CA VAL A 160 0.65 -14.29 -6.33
C VAL A 160 2.07 -13.72 -6.46
N GLY A 161 3.01 -14.51 -6.98
CA GLY A 161 4.40 -14.09 -7.21
C GLY A 161 5.37 -14.75 -6.25
N ARG A 162 6.60 -14.24 -6.21
CA ARG A 162 7.64 -14.79 -5.34
C ARG A 162 7.50 -14.19 -3.95
N LEU A 163 7.39 -15.05 -2.94
CA LEU A 163 7.46 -14.64 -1.54
C LEU A 163 8.90 -14.70 -1.05
N ILE A 164 9.27 -13.70 -0.28
CA ILE A 164 10.58 -13.53 0.32
C ILE A 164 10.32 -13.25 1.79
N ASP A 165 10.59 -14.24 2.62
CA ASP A 165 10.35 -14.16 4.05
C ASP A 165 11.39 -13.27 4.71
N ASN A 166 11.03 -12.69 5.85
CA ASN A 166 12.01 -12.02 6.69
C ASN A 166 13.01 -13.06 7.22
N PRO A 167 14.28 -12.67 7.41
CA PRO A 167 15.26 -13.57 8.01
C PRO A 167 14.78 -13.99 9.41
N GLY A 168 14.71 -15.30 9.67
CA GLY A 168 14.29 -15.86 10.97
C GLY A 168 15.23 -15.54 12.13
N ARG A 169 16.39 -14.94 11.83
CA ARG A 169 17.37 -14.38 12.77
C ARG A 169 17.49 -12.88 12.54
N ALA A 170 17.69 -12.12 13.61
CA ALA A 170 18.07 -10.72 13.53
C ALA A 170 19.30 -10.55 12.60
N ASP A 171 19.07 -9.98 11.43
CA ASP A 171 20.11 -9.67 10.45
C ASP A 171 20.92 -8.47 10.94
N PRO A 172 22.25 -8.61 11.17
CA PRO A 172 23.09 -7.51 11.62
C PRO A 172 23.06 -6.30 10.66
N ASP A 173 22.83 -6.52 9.37
CA ASP A 173 22.71 -5.46 8.35
C ASP A 173 21.27 -4.94 8.18
N GLY A 174 20.31 -5.54 8.87
CA GLY A 174 18.88 -5.19 8.82
C GLY A 174 18.60 -3.70 9.02
N PRO A 175 19.15 -3.05 10.08
CA PRO A 175 18.97 -1.61 10.30
C PRO A 175 19.52 -0.75 9.15
N ALA A 176 20.68 -1.10 8.60
CA ALA A 176 21.27 -0.37 7.48
C ALA A 176 20.41 -0.52 6.20
N ARG A 177 19.88 -1.72 5.94
CA ARG A 177 18.95 -1.99 4.83
C ARG A 177 17.64 -1.23 5.01
N ALA A 178 17.09 -1.19 6.22
CA ALA A 178 15.88 -0.44 6.55
C ALA A 178 16.05 1.06 6.23
N VAL A 179 17.16 1.66 6.68
CA VAL A 179 17.48 3.08 6.40
C VAL A 179 17.64 3.34 4.92
N ARG A 180 18.34 2.46 4.18
CA ARG A 180 18.53 2.60 2.73
C ARG A 180 17.20 2.52 1.96
N SER A 181 16.32 1.61 2.38
CA SER A 181 14.99 1.37 1.80
C SER A 181 14.02 2.51 2.09
N ALA A 182 14.17 3.18 3.24
CA ALA A 182 13.39 4.36 3.60
C ALA A 182 13.70 5.62 2.75
N ARG A 183 14.82 5.63 2.02
CA ARG A 183 15.25 6.82 1.26
C ARG A 183 14.25 7.15 0.15
N LEU A 184 13.77 8.39 0.15
CA LEU A 184 12.81 8.89 -0.84
C LEU A 184 13.27 8.62 -2.28
N GLY A 185 14.53 8.90 -2.60
CA GLY A 185 15.08 8.66 -3.94
C GLY A 185 15.02 7.19 -4.38
N ARG A 186 15.25 6.24 -3.46
CA ARG A 186 15.14 4.80 -3.78
C ARG A 186 13.69 4.40 -4.05
N ARG A 187 12.76 4.91 -3.24
CA ARG A 187 11.32 4.65 -3.43
C ARG A 187 10.83 5.20 -4.77
N LEU A 188 11.18 6.46 -5.06
CA LEU A 188 10.88 7.10 -6.34
C LEU A 188 11.48 6.33 -7.52
N LEU A 189 12.74 5.90 -7.44
CA LEU A 189 13.39 5.17 -8.53
C LEU A 189 12.66 3.85 -8.86
N LEU A 190 12.23 3.11 -7.85
CA LEU A 190 11.52 1.84 -8.05
C LEU A 190 10.11 2.05 -8.61
N ASP A 191 9.40 3.06 -8.11
CA ASP A 191 8.04 3.34 -8.60
C ASP A 191 8.05 4.00 -9.99
N ALA A 192 9.09 4.78 -10.32
CA ALA A 192 9.30 5.43 -11.62
C ALA A 192 9.49 4.45 -12.78
N GLN A 193 9.76 3.17 -12.54
CA GLN A 193 9.81 2.16 -13.61
C GLN A 193 8.51 2.13 -14.43
N HIS A 194 7.36 2.39 -13.80
CA HIS A 194 6.06 2.42 -14.47
C HIS A 194 5.89 3.65 -15.39
N ALA A 195 6.68 4.72 -15.17
CA ALA A 195 6.62 5.92 -15.98
C ALA A 195 7.13 5.71 -17.42
N ILE A 196 7.77 4.58 -17.73
CA ILE A 196 8.16 4.21 -19.10
C ILE A 196 6.96 4.13 -20.05
N ALA A 197 5.76 3.84 -19.53
CA ALA A 197 4.52 3.80 -20.30
C ALA A 197 3.95 5.19 -20.61
N ALA A 198 4.42 6.24 -19.93
CA ALA A 198 3.82 7.57 -20.00
C ALA A 198 3.94 8.24 -21.39
N PRO A 199 5.08 8.16 -22.11
CA PRO A 199 5.18 8.68 -23.47
C PRO A 199 4.18 8.03 -24.43
N PHE A 200 3.93 6.73 -24.27
CA PHE A 200 2.95 6.01 -25.10
C PHE A 200 1.52 6.48 -24.82
N ALA A 201 1.19 6.76 -23.55
CA ALA A 201 -0.08 7.38 -23.20
C ALA A 201 -0.23 8.79 -23.80
N GLY A 202 0.85 9.59 -23.80
CA GLY A 202 0.88 10.90 -24.44
C GLY A 202 0.71 10.84 -25.96
N LEU A 203 1.37 9.89 -26.62
CA LEU A 203 1.19 9.65 -28.07
C LEU A 203 -0.23 9.22 -28.40
N LEU A 204 -0.80 8.29 -27.62
CA LEU A 204 -2.18 7.85 -27.77
C LEU A 204 -3.15 9.03 -27.62
N TRP A 205 -2.91 9.91 -26.65
CA TRP A 205 -3.74 11.09 -26.45
C TRP A 205 -3.79 11.97 -27.68
N ILE A 206 -2.62 12.36 -28.23
CA ILE A 206 -2.59 13.20 -29.43
C ILE A 206 -3.18 12.48 -30.64
N TYR A 207 -3.02 11.17 -30.73
CA TYR A 207 -3.64 10.40 -31.80
C TYR A 207 -5.18 10.46 -31.76
N VAL A 208 -5.79 10.41 -30.58
CA VAL A 208 -7.25 10.35 -30.41
C VAL A 208 -7.91 11.73 -30.32
N ALA A 209 -7.33 12.65 -29.55
CA ALA A 209 -7.89 13.98 -29.27
C ALA A 209 -7.21 15.11 -30.06
N GLY A 210 -6.17 14.79 -30.83
CA GLY A 210 -5.35 15.81 -31.49
C GLY A 210 -4.48 16.58 -30.49
N GLY A 211 -3.83 17.63 -30.98
CA GLY A 211 -2.96 18.50 -30.19
C GLY A 211 -1.50 18.50 -30.65
N GLY A 212 -0.77 19.52 -30.22
CA GLY A 212 0.64 19.70 -30.56
C GLY A 212 1.61 19.18 -29.49
N VAL A 213 2.87 19.59 -29.61
CA VAL A 213 3.96 19.21 -28.68
C VAL A 213 3.62 19.57 -27.22
N GLY A 214 2.90 20.66 -26.97
CA GLY A 214 2.47 21.03 -25.62
C GLY A 214 1.55 19.97 -24.98
N ALA A 215 0.55 19.49 -25.72
CA ALA A 215 -0.37 18.45 -25.28
C ALA A 215 0.37 17.12 -25.03
N TYR A 216 1.35 16.79 -25.88
CA TYR A 216 2.20 15.60 -25.72
C TYR A 216 2.93 15.64 -24.38
N CYS A 217 3.63 16.75 -24.12
CA CYS A 217 4.42 16.95 -22.92
C CYS A 217 3.52 16.93 -21.68
N GLY A 218 2.37 17.59 -21.73
CA GLY A 218 1.40 17.59 -20.65
C GLY A 218 0.87 16.20 -20.32
N ALA A 219 0.35 15.50 -21.31
CA ALA A 219 -0.16 14.14 -21.15
C ALA A 219 0.91 13.17 -20.65
N THR A 220 2.14 13.26 -21.17
CA THR A 220 3.27 12.43 -20.74
C THR A 220 3.65 12.69 -19.29
N VAL A 221 3.76 13.96 -18.88
CA VAL A 221 4.17 14.31 -17.51
C VAL A 221 3.07 13.92 -16.50
N VAL A 222 1.79 14.16 -16.83
CA VAL A 222 0.65 13.74 -16.00
C VAL A 222 0.61 12.22 -15.89
N ALA A 223 0.74 11.49 -17.00
CA ALA A 223 0.76 10.03 -16.99
C ALA A 223 1.94 9.47 -16.18
N ALA A 224 3.12 10.07 -16.27
CA ALA A 224 4.29 9.69 -15.48
C ALA A 224 4.04 9.89 -13.98
N ALA A 225 3.46 11.03 -13.59
CA ALA A 225 3.13 11.32 -12.20
C ALA A 225 2.11 10.31 -11.64
N VAL A 226 1.08 9.97 -12.42
CA VAL A 226 0.09 8.93 -12.06
C VAL A 226 0.75 7.56 -11.95
N ALA A 227 1.66 7.22 -12.86
CA ALA A 227 2.37 5.95 -12.87
C ALA A 227 3.29 5.75 -11.65
N VAL A 228 3.83 6.84 -11.09
CA VAL A 228 4.60 6.81 -9.82
C VAL A 228 3.67 6.77 -8.61
N TRP A 229 2.60 7.56 -8.62
CA TRP A 229 1.65 7.64 -7.51
C TRP A 229 0.93 6.31 -7.26
N LEU A 230 0.52 5.61 -8.31
CA LEU A 230 -0.30 4.40 -8.20
C LEU A 230 0.38 3.25 -7.41
N PRO A 231 1.62 2.82 -7.68
CA PRO A 231 2.31 1.82 -6.87
C PRO A 231 2.56 2.33 -5.44
N ALA A 232 2.92 3.61 -5.27
CA ALA A 232 3.14 4.22 -3.96
C ALA A 232 1.89 4.14 -3.07
N ILE A 233 0.73 4.61 -3.56
CA ILE A 233 -0.54 4.56 -2.81
C ILE A 233 -1.04 3.12 -2.62
N ARG A 234 -0.60 2.18 -3.45
CA ARG A 234 -0.86 0.75 -3.30
C ARG A 234 0.03 0.05 -2.28
N GLY A 235 1.01 0.75 -1.70
CA GLY A 235 1.90 0.25 -0.65
C GLY A 235 3.13 -0.44 -1.22
N SER A 236 3.79 0.16 -2.21
CA SER A 236 5.07 -0.32 -2.75
C SER A 236 6.12 -0.48 -1.64
N ASP A 237 6.90 -1.56 -1.75
CA ASP A 237 7.95 -1.94 -0.81
C ASP A 237 9.34 -1.88 -1.47
N PRO A 238 10.19 -0.91 -1.06
CA PRO A 238 11.51 -0.64 -1.65
C PRO A 238 12.67 -1.47 -1.08
N SER A 239 12.39 -2.39 -0.13
CA SER A 239 13.41 -3.18 0.57
C SER A 239 14.12 -4.21 -0.29
#